data_AF-X5DY37-F1
#
_entry.id   AF-X5DY37-F1
#
_cell.length_a   1.000
_cell.length_b   1.000
_cell.length_c   1.000
_cell.angle_alpha   90.00
_cell.angle_beta   90.00
_cell.angle_gamma   90.00
#
_symmetry.space_group_name_H-M   'P 1'
#
loop_
_entity.id
_entity.type
_entity.pdbx_description
1 polymer ?
#
loop_
_entity_poly.entity_id
_entity_poly.type
_entity_poly.pdbx_seq_one_letter_code
_entity_poly.pdbx_strand_id
1 'polypeptide(L)'
;MEFIEYPVSAVMKLWHMALTAMGVADATAWTASIALLVLTVRLILVPFAYRAYRSTRILVNLRPALAALDEEYRDRLSQPERKELMKKRRELQLANGYRLRDGCVPALIQIPFFIGLYRILLQVARPSDLEAASHPGIGALSGADVSHFLDADILDIPLAAYSTMSDEQFAFLGTTGSDVFTFAVPLCITAAVFTTLNMAYSIYRNWLTLDENNGTSRAMFKLLFFMAPVAVLVPIVFGLAGPAPAAIMCYWVMNNLWTMTQNIGLHLVLDRQVPYTEEFRQHRADVGAARKQRRKEIREAEKAFSERSHARSTRIKELDATLRQSSLESVRTQASEERDRLTAEEAADRESTDQLVKREKLERAERRARQRALQRQAIAAKKAAKAAETTESTESTESTESTESTGVGEPAPDNTAGEPDMTDSPDATAHSATRGGRHRLPEPDEDTGLSPYRGRHRLDR
;
A
#
# COMPACT_ATOMS: atom_id res chain seq x y z
N MET A 1 -17.21 14.98 -11.41
CA MET A 1 -16.13 15.37 -10.47
C MET A 1 -16.65 16.36 -9.44
N GLU A 2 -17.36 17.40 -9.88
CA GLU A 2 -18.08 18.43 -9.11
C GLU A 2 -18.55 18.05 -7.69
N PHE A 3 -19.13 16.86 -7.49
CA PHE A 3 -19.52 16.34 -6.17
C PHE A 3 -18.43 16.41 -5.08
N ILE A 4 -17.14 16.35 -5.47
CA ILE A 4 -15.99 16.50 -4.57
C ILE A 4 -15.56 17.97 -4.44
N GLU A 5 -15.74 18.77 -5.47
CA GLU A 5 -15.25 20.16 -5.56
C GLU A 5 -16.26 21.15 -4.93
N TYR A 6 -17.56 20.88 -5.07
CA TYR A 6 -18.65 21.72 -4.55
C TYR A 6 -18.63 21.86 -3.01
N PRO A 7 -18.45 20.79 -2.20
CA PRO A 7 -18.37 20.95 -0.74
C PRO A 7 -17.12 21.71 -0.28
N VAL A 8 -16.00 21.55 -1.01
CA VAL A 8 -14.72 22.21 -0.69
C VAL A 8 -14.81 23.71 -0.99
N SER A 9 -15.26 24.06 -2.19
CA SER A 9 -15.50 25.46 -2.61
C SER A 9 -16.55 26.15 -1.75
N ALA A 10 -17.65 25.48 -1.37
CA ALA A 10 -18.69 26.05 -0.53
C ALA A 10 -18.17 26.43 0.87
N VAL A 11 -17.35 25.57 1.50
CA VAL A 11 -16.74 25.88 2.81
C VAL A 11 -15.68 26.97 2.68
N MET A 12 -14.93 27.01 1.58
CA MET A 12 -13.96 28.09 1.31
C MET A 12 -14.65 29.45 1.19
N LYS A 13 -15.70 29.53 0.35
CA LYS A 13 -16.51 30.73 0.16
C LYS A 13 -17.22 31.17 1.44
N LEU A 14 -17.73 30.24 2.25
CA LEU A 14 -18.32 30.55 3.56
C LEU A 14 -17.29 31.22 4.48
N TRP A 15 -16.04 30.75 4.51
CA TRP A 15 -14.99 31.38 5.31
C TRP A 15 -14.56 32.74 4.77
N HIS A 16 -14.42 32.90 3.45
CA HIS A 16 -14.17 34.22 2.83
C HIS A 16 -15.26 35.23 3.17
N MET A 17 -16.54 34.86 3.01
CA MET A 17 -17.69 35.70 3.37
C MET A 17 -17.72 36.05 4.87
N ALA A 18 -17.34 35.12 5.75
CA ALA A 18 -17.25 35.38 7.19
C ALA A 18 -16.10 36.34 7.53
N LEU A 19 -14.94 36.19 6.87
CA LEU A 19 -13.76 37.03 7.09
C LEU A 19 -13.97 38.46 6.58
N THR A 20 -14.51 38.63 5.37
CA THR A 20 -14.86 39.95 4.80
C THR A 20 -15.96 40.64 5.63
N ALA A 21 -16.96 39.90 6.13
CA ALA A 21 -17.95 40.43 7.08
C ALA A 21 -17.35 40.86 8.44
N MET A 22 -16.18 40.36 8.81
CA MET A 22 -15.40 40.81 9.97
C MET A 22 -14.41 41.95 9.63
N GLY A 23 -14.43 42.48 8.41
CA GLY A 23 -13.56 43.59 7.98
C GLY A 23 -12.15 43.18 7.53
N VAL A 24 -11.91 41.90 7.26
CA VAL A 24 -10.65 41.42 6.66
C VAL A 24 -10.62 41.79 5.17
N ALA A 25 -9.49 42.30 4.68
CA ALA A 25 -9.30 42.63 3.26
C ALA A 25 -9.44 41.39 2.35
N ASP A 26 -9.95 41.56 1.13
CA ASP A 26 -10.45 40.45 0.29
C ASP A 26 -9.38 39.38 -0.04
N ALA A 27 -8.22 39.78 -0.53
CA ALA A 27 -7.08 38.90 -0.78
C ALA A 27 -6.65 38.13 0.49
N THR A 28 -6.53 38.83 1.62
CA THR A 28 -6.21 38.23 2.92
C THR A 28 -7.32 37.27 3.39
N ALA A 29 -8.58 37.57 3.09
CA ALA A 29 -9.73 36.72 3.39
C ALA A 29 -9.72 35.43 2.55
N TRP A 30 -9.37 35.48 1.27
CA TRP A 30 -9.15 34.28 0.44
C TRP A 30 -8.00 33.43 0.97
N THR A 31 -6.83 34.03 1.21
CA THR A 31 -5.67 33.35 1.82
C THR A 31 -6.00 32.67 3.15
N ALA A 32 -6.68 33.36 4.05
CA ALA A 32 -7.10 32.80 5.34
C ALA A 32 -8.23 31.76 5.20
N SER A 33 -9.10 31.88 4.19
CA SER A 33 -10.19 30.89 3.96
C SER A 33 -9.65 29.49 3.68
N ILE A 34 -8.51 29.35 3.00
CA ILE A 34 -7.85 28.06 2.74
C ILE A 34 -7.36 27.43 4.04
N ALA A 35 -6.77 28.25 4.93
CA ALA A 35 -6.30 27.80 6.23
C ALA A 35 -7.47 27.32 7.12
N LEU A 36 -8.55 28.11 7.17
CA LEU A 36 -9.74 27.80 7.97
C LEU A 36 -10.54 26.62 7.39
N LEU A 37 -10.62 26.47 6.07
CA LEU A 37 -11.18 25.31 5.37
C LEU A 37 -10.50 24.00 5.81
N VAL A 38 -9.16 23.97 5.79
CA VAL A 38 -8.37 22.79 6.18
C VAL A 38 -8.53 22.50 7.68
N LEU A 39 -8.49 23.54 8.52
CA LEU A 39 -8.71 23.44 9.96
C LEU A 39 -10.12 22.90 10.29
N THR A 40 -11.15 23.38 9.58
CA THR A 40 -12.56 22.98 9.75
C THR A 40 -12.74 21.49 9.48
N VAL A 41 -12.31 21.01 8.32
CA VAL A 41 -12.42 19.59 7.97
C VAL A 41 -11.59 18.72 8.90
N ARG A 42 -10.43 19.21 9.38
CA ARG A 42 -9.64 18.50 10.37
C ARG A 42 -10.29 18.41 11.74
N LEU A 43 -10.91 19.48 12.24
CA LEU A 43 -11.69 19.48 13.48
C LEU A 43 -12.86 18.47 13.41
N ILE A 44 -13.59 18.44 12.29
CA ILE A 44 -14.68 17.47 12.05
C ILE A 44 -14.15 16.02 12.07
N LEU A 45 -12.91 15.77 11.63
CA LEU A 45 -12.30 14.44 11.60
C LEU A 45 -11.69 13.97 12.94
N VAL A 46 -11.42 14.85 13.91
CA VAL A 46 -10.89 14.49 15.24
C VAL A 46 -11.67 13.36 15.94
N PRO A 47 -13.02 13.40 16.07
CA PRO A 47 -13.76 12.31 16.72
C PRO A 47 -13.66 10.97 15.97
N PHE A 48 -13.47 10.98 14.65
CA PHE A 48 -13.23 9.76 13.87
C PHE A 48 -11.82 9.22 14.09
N ALA A 49 -10.80 10.08 14.12
CA ALA A 49 -9.42 9.71 14.45
C ALA A 49 -9.31 9.15 15.89
N TYR A 50 -9.99 9.75 16.87
CA TYR A 50 -10.07 9.22 18.24
C TYR A 50 -10.65 7.79 18.26
N ARG A 51 -11.76 7.55 17.55
CA ARG A 51 -12.37 6.20 17.44
C ARG A 51 -11.42 5.20 16.77
N ALA A 52 -10.74 5.59 15.70
CA ALA A 52 -9.74 4.75 15.01
C ALA A 52 -8.58 4.35 15.95
N TYR A 53 -8.00 5.31 16.66
CA TYR A 53 -6.90 5.05 17.59
C TYR A 53 -7.35 4.29 18.83
N ARG A 54 -8.57 4.53 19.36
CA ARG A 54 -9.16 3.74 20.45
C ARG A 54 -9.38 2.28 20.05
N SER A 55 -9.95 2.03 18.87
CA SER A 55 -10.14 0.66 18.35
C SER A 55 -8.79 -0.05 18.17
N THR A 56 -7.79 0.65 17.61
CA THR A 56 -6.41 0.14 17.50
C THR A 56 -5.80 -0.17 18.87
N ARG A 57 -6.02 0.68 19.87
CA ARG A 57 -5.50 0.50 21.23
C ARG A 57 -6.10 -0.71 21.94
N ILE A 58 -7.41 -0.94 21.79
CA ILE A 58 -8.11 -2.14 22.27
C ILE A 58 -7.50 -3.40 21.63
N LEU A 59 -7.29 -3.40 20.31
CA LEU A 59 -6.67 -4.54 19.60
C LEU A 59 -5.25 -4.84 20.08
N VAL A 60 -4.48 -3.83 20.48
CA VAL A 60 -3.14 -4.01 21.05
C VAL A 60 -3.20 -4.68 22.43
N ASN A 61 -4.09 -4.21 23.32
CA ASN A 61 -4.28 -4.81 24.65
C ASN A 61 -4.80 -6.26 24.56
N LEU A 62 -5.53 -6.63 23.50
CA LEU A 62 -6.07 -7.98 23.28
C LEU A 62 -5.05 -9.01 22.77
N ARG A 63 -3.82 -8.62 22.45
CA ARG A 63 -2.80 -9.51 21.90
C ARG A 63 -2.43 -10.72 22.76
N PRO A 64 -2.19 -10.60 24.09
CA PRO A 64 -1.99 -11.78 24.94
C PRO A 64 -3.13 -12.80 24.81
N ALA A 65 -4.39 -12.36 24.92
CA ALA A 65 -5.55 -13.24 24.80
C ALA A 65 -5.71 -13.86 23.38
N LEU A 66 -5.45 -13.08 22.33
CA LEU A 66 -5.44 -13.59 20.95
C LEU A 66 -4.29 -14.59 20.71
N ALA A 67 -3.13 -14.39 21.33
CA ALA A 67 -1.99 -15.31 21.25
C ALA A 67 -2.24 -16.61 22.03
N ALA A 68 -2.91 -16.55 23.19
CA ALA A 68 -3.31 -17.74 23.95
C ALA A 68 -4.35 -18.58 23.18
N LEU A 69 -5.34 -17.93 22.57
CA LEU A 69 -6.32 -18.59 21.70
C LEU A 69 -5.66 -19.22 20.45
N ASP A 70 -4.62 -18.56 19.90
CA ASP A 70 -3.82 -19.10 18.79
C ASP A 70 -2.91 -20.27 19.20
N GLU A 71 -2.61 -20.41 20.50
CA GLU A 71 -1.86 -21.54 21.06
C GLU A 71 -2.79 -22.76 21.27
N GLU A 72 -3.98 -22.56 21.84
CA GLU A 72 -4.99 -23.62 22.03
C GLU A 72 -5.38 -24.30 20.69
N TYR A 73 -5.44 -23.50 19.62
CA TYR A 73 -5.77 -23.97 18.26
C TYR A 73 -4.54 -24.26 17.39
N ARG A 74 -3.32 -24.31 17.96
CA ARG A 74 -2.09 -24.58 17.19
C ARG A 74 -2.15 -25.91 16.45
N ASP A 75 -2.61 -26.96 17.13
CA ASP A 75 -2.60 -28.34 16.63
C ASP A 75 -3.97 -28.79 16.11
N ARG A 76 -5.03 -28.02 16.42
CA ARG A 76 -6.43 -28.20 15.99
C ARG A 76 -6.70 -27.52 14.65
N LEU A 77 -6.31 -28.22 13.57
CA LEU A 77 -6.05 -27.64 12.25
C LEU A 77 -7.02 -28.05 11.13
N SER A 78 -8.17 -28.67 11.44
CA SER A 78 -9.20 -29.03 10.46
C SER A 78 -9.99 -27.81 9.96
N GLN A 79 -10.76 -27.97 8.87
CA GLN A 79 -11.59 -26.90 8.30
C GLN A 79 -12.69 -26.34 9.25
N PRO A 80 -13.43 -27.14 10.04
CA PRO A 80 -14.38 -26.59 11.01
C PRO A 80 -13.70 -25.82 12.16
N GLU A 81 -12.64 -26.36 12.77
CA GLU A 81 -11.89 -25.73 13.87
C GLU A 81 -11.33 -24.35 13.46
N ARG A 82 -11.03 -24.15 12.17
CA ARG A 82 -10.61 -22.84 11.61
C ARG A 82 -11.73 -21.82 11.54
N LYS A 83 -12.94 -22.26 11.16
CA LYS A 83 -14.13 -21.39 11.21
C LYS A 83 -14.42 -21.01 12.66
N GLU A 84 -14.26 -21.96 13.59
CA GLU A 84 -14.40 -21.73 15.03
C GLU A 84 -13.34 -20.73 15.55
N LEU A 85 -12.05 -20.93 15.28
CA LEU A 85 -10.98 -20.01 15.68
C LEU A 85 -11.22 -18.58 15.16
N MET A 86 -11.61 -18.43 13.89
CA MET A 86 -11.92 -17.12 13.31
C MET A 86 -13.19 -16.50 13.91
N LYS A 87 -14.18 -17.32 14.28
CA LYS A 87 -15.37 -16.90 15.02
C LYS A 87 -15.00 -16.44 16.45
N LYS A 88 -14.32 -17.27 17.24
CA LYS A 88 -13.85 -16.95 18.61
C LYS A 88 -12.95 -15.70 18.65
N ARG A 89 -11.99 -15.57 17.72
CA ARG A 89 -11.17 -14.33 17.58
C ARG A 89 -12.04 -13.09 17.37
N ARG A 90 -13.06 -13.18 16.50
CA ARG A 90 -13.97 -12.07 16.19
C ARG A 90 -14.91 -11.77 17.35
N GLU A 91 -15.40 -12.78 18.05
CA GLU A 91 -16.25 -12.65 19.24
C GLU A 91 -15.48 -12.01 20.40
N LEU A 92 -14.27 -12.50 20.70
CA LEU A 92 -13.36 -11.90 21.68
C LEU A 92 -13.08 -10.43 21.37
N GLN A 93 -12.80 -10.11 20.10
CA GLN A 93 -12.62 -8.73 19.64
C GLN A 93 -13.86 -7.87 19.85
N LEU A 94 -15.04 -8.33 19.41
CA LEU A 94 -16.30 -7.58 19.53
C LEU A 94 -16.74 -7.39 20.98
N ALA A 95 -16.60 -8.42 21.83
CA ALA A 95 -16.92 -8.36 23.25
C ALA A 95 -16.06 -7.32 24.00
N ASN A 96 -14.79 -7.18 23.62
CA ASN A 96 -13.89 -6.14 24.14
C ASN A 96 -14.04 -4.79 23.42
N GLY A 97 -15.03 -4.64 22.54
CA GLY A 97 -15.36 -3.36 21.89
C GLY A 97 -14.49 -2.99 20.67
N TYR A 98 -13.66 -3.90 20.15
CA TYR A 98 -12.95 -3.66 18.88
C TYR A 98 -13.91 -3.55 17.70
N ARG A 99 -13.68 -2.56 16.82
CA ARG A 99 -14.47 -2.34 15.61
C ARG A 99 -13.54 -2.10 14.43
N LEU A 100 -13.56 -3.01 13.46
CA LEU A 100 -12.70 -2.94 12.26
C LEU A 100 -12.97 -1.69 11.40
N ARG A 101 -14.25 -1.34 11.21
CA ARG A 101 -14.68 -0.19 10.40
C ARG A 101 -14.13 1.15 10.92
N ASP A 102 -13.95 1.26 12.23
CA ASP A 102 -13.52 2.51 12.88
C ASP A 102 -12.07 2.86 12.48
N GLY A 103 -11.26 1.90 12.01
CA GLY A 103 -9.85 2.11 11.65
C GLY A 103 -9.57 2.69 10.26
N CYS A 104 -10.47 2.54 9.28
CA CYS A 104 -10.22 2.97 7.90
C CYS A 104 -10.94 4.27 7.49
N VAL A 105 -12.03 4.63 8.18
CA VAL A 105 -12.88 5.79 7.85
C VAL A 105 -12.11 7.12 7.70
N PRO A 106 -11.14 7.49 8.57
CA PRO A 106 -10.44 8.78 8.44
C PRO A 106 -9.69 8.93 7.11
N ALA A 107 -9.05 7.86 6.61
CA ALA A 107 -8.32 7.90 5.35
C ALA A 107 -9.26 8.00 4.13
N LEU A 108 -10.39 7.29 4.18
CA LEU A 108 -11.40 7.28 3.12
C LEU A 108 -12.07 8.65 2.92
N ILE A 109 -12.27 9.44 3.99
CA ILE A 109 -12.82 10.80 3.90
C ILE A 109 -11.73 11.81 3.49
N GLN A 110 -10.49 11.62 3.95
CA GLN A 110 -9.40 12.56 3.70
C GLN A 110 -8.94 12.61 2.23
N ILE A 111 -8.98 11.48 1.50
CA ILE A 111 -8.48 11.40 0.11
C ILE A 111 -9.33 12.25 -0.86
N PRO A 112 -10.67 12.12 -0.94
CA PRO A 112 -11.50 12.98 -1.79
C PRO A 112 -11.30 14.47 -1.49
N PHE A 113 -11.25 14.84 -0.21
CA PHE A 113 -11.09 16.25 0.20
C PHE A 113 -9.76 16.84 -0.30
N PHE A 114 -8.64 16.11 -0.17
CA PHE A 114 -7.35 16.56 -0.69
C PHE A 114 -7.38 16.70 -2.23
N ILE A 115 -8.00 15.75 -2.93
CA ILE A 115 -8.16 15.81 -4.39
C ILE A 115 -8.99 17.05 -4.79
N GLY A 116 -10.09 17.34 -4.10
CA GLY A 116 -10.92 18.53 -4.35
C GLY A 116 -10.14 19.83 -4.18
N LEU A 117 -9.45 20.02 -3.05
CA LEU A 117 -8.62 21.21 -2.81
C LEU A 117 -7.47 21.33 -3.83
N TYR A 118 -6.76 20.23 -4.10
CA TYR A 118 -5.69 20.20 -5.10
C TYR A 118 -6.22 20.55 -6.50
N ARG A 119 -7.39 20.02 -6.90
CA ARG A 119 -7.99 20.32 -8.20
C ARG A 119 -8.46 21.76 -8.31
N ILE A 120 -9.04 22.35 -7.25
CA ILE A 120 -9.42 23.78 -7.26
C ILE A 120 -8.15 24.62 -7.46
N LEU A 121 -7.13 24.44 -6.61
CA LEU A 121 -5.88 25.20 -6.69
C LEU A 121 -5.16 25.03 -8.03
N LEU A 122 -5.16 23.82 -8.62
CA LEU A 122 -4.51 23.58 -9.92
C LEU A 122 -5.33 24.10 -11.12
N GLN A 123 -6.67 24.10 -11.05
CA GLN A 123 -7.51 24.71 -12.10
C GLN A 123 -7.36 26.23 -12.12
N VAL A 124 -7.23 26.86 -10.94
CA VAL A 124 -6.99 28.30 -10.85
C VAL A 124 -5.54 28.65 -11.21
N ALA A 125 -4.54 27.88 -10.75
CA ALA A 125 -3.13 28.08 -11.11
C ALA A 125 -2.75 27.66 -12.55
N ARG A 126 -3.69 27.08 -13.30
CA ARG A 126 -3.55 26.76 -14.72
C ARG A 126 -4.88 26.98 -15.45
N PRO A 127 -5.26 28.24 -15.70
CA PRO A 127 -6.34 28.54 -16.64
C PRO A 127 -6.06 27.85 -17.98
N SER A 128 -7.09 27.29 -18.62
CA SER A 128 -6.96 26.74 -19.98
C SER A 128 -6.69 27.81 -21.04
N ASP A 129 -6.93 29.07 -20.66
CA ASP A 129 -6.60 30.30 -21.37
C ASP A 129 -6.24 31.32 -20.28
N LEU A 130 -4.97 31.77 -20.27
CA LEU A 130 -4.42 32.67 -19.24
C LEU A 130 -4.92 34.11 -19.42
N GLU A 131 -5.30 34.52 -20.63
CA GLU A 131 -5.77 35.87 -20.93
C GLU A 131 -7.30 36.00 -20.85
N ALA A 132 -8.01 34.91 -20.53
CA ALA A 132 -9.46 34.88 -20.46
C ALA A 132 -10.03 35.78 -19.36
N ALA A 133 -10.65 36.89 -19.76
CA ALA A 133 -11.27 37.90 -18.89
C ALA A 133 -12.42 37.40 -17.97
N SER A 134 -12.77 36.11 -18.03
CA SER A 134 -13.64 35.45 -17.05
C SER A 134 -13.31 33.96 -16.99
N HIS A 135 -12.97 33.44 -15.82
CA HIS A 135 -12.77 32.01 -15.62
C HIS A 135 -14.10 31.28 -15.35
N PRO A 136 -14.25 30.00 -15.73
CA PRO A 136 -15.42 29.21 -15.37
C PRO A 136 -15.49 29.02 -13.84
N GLY A 137 -16.71 29.08 -13.29
CA GLY A 137 -16.93 28.85 -11.86
C GLY A 137 -16.60 27.41 -11.45
N ILE A 138 -15.97 27.25 -10.28
CA ILE A 138 -15.51 25.95 -9.77
C ILE A 138 -16.35 25.55 -8.56
N GLY A 139 -17.33 24.67 -8.78
CA GLY A 139 -18.24 24.18 -7.74
C GLY A 139 -19.18 25.29 -7.25
N ALA A 140 -18.95 25.79 -6.04
CA ALA A 140 -19.68 26.91 -5.45
C ALA A 140 -18.99 28.28 -5.63
N LEU A 141 -17.80 28.32 -6.24
CA LEU A 141 -17.17 29.56 -6.68
C LEU A 141 -17.77 29.99 -8.03
N SER A 142 -18.19 31.24 -8.15
CA SER A 142 -18.46 31.89 -9.44
C SER A 142 -17.14 32.27 -10.13
N GLY A 143 -17.20 32.66 -11.41
CA GLY A 143 -16.02 33.15 -12.12
C GLY A 143 -15.36 34.37 -11.45
N ALA A 144 -16.16 35.26 -10.84
CA ALA A 144 -15.65 36.41 -10.09
C ALA A 144 -14.94 35.99 -8.78
N ASP A 145 -15.47 34.99 -8.06
CA ASP A 145 -14.78 34.43 -6.89
C ASP A 145 -13.42 33.80 -7.30
N VAL A 146 -13.34 33.19 -8.49
CA VAL A 146 -12.10 32.61 -9.03
C VAL A 146 -11.10 33.70 -9.43
N SER A 147 -11.54 34.81 -10.02
CA SER A 147 -10.66 35.96 -10.32
C SER A 147 -10.12 36.61 -9.04
N HIS A 148 -10.96 36.92 -8.05
CA HIS A 148 -10.49 37.48 -6.78
C HIS A 148 -9.59 36.53 -5.97
N PHE A 149 -9.70 35.22 -6.22
CA PHE A 149 -8.76 34.24 -5.67
C PHE A 149 -7.38 34.25 -6.37
N LEU A 150 -7.29 34.66 -7.64
CA LEU A 150 -6.00 34.84 -8.32
C LEU A 150 -5.24 36.07 -7.80
N ASP A 151 -5.98 37.14 -7.47
CA ASP A 151 -5.43 38.37 -6.86
C ASP A 151 -4.88 38.15 -5.44
N ALA A 152 -5.06 36.97 -4.84
CA ALA A 152 -4.69 36.69 -3.46
C ALA A 152 -3.25 36.17 -3.32
N ASP A 153 -2.51 36.78 -2.38
CA ASP A 153 -1.10 36.50 -2.10
C ASP A 153 -0.87 35.93 -0.68
N ILE A 154 0.38 35.49 -0.45
CA ILE A 154 0.99 35.39 0.88
C ILE A 154 2.36 36.05 0.81
N LEU A 155 2.55 37.18 1.51
CA LEU A 155 3.82 37.92 1.55
C LEU A 155 4.28 38.33 0.15
N ASP A 156 3.36 38.94 -0.61
CA ASP A 156 3.57 39.42 -2.00
C ASP A 156 3.82 38.29 -3.03
N ILE A 157 3.66 37.01 -2.63
CA ILE A 157 3.73 35.84 -3.50
C ILE A 157 2.31 35.31 -3.82
N PRO A 158 1.86 35.33 -5.09
CA PRO A 158 0.55 34.84 -5.49
C PRO A 158 0.32 33.38 -5.09
N LEU A 159 -0.87 33.08 -4.53
CA LEU A 159 -1.24 31.73 -4.05
C LEU A 159 -1.09 30.63 -5.10
N ALA A 160 -1.28 31.00 -6.37
CA ALA A 160 -1.22 30.14 -7.55
C ALA A 160 0.21 29.80 -8.01
N ALA A 161 1.21 30.62 -7.68
CA ALA A 161 2.54 30.52 -8.27
C ALA A 161 3.30 29.26 -7.84
N TYR A 162 4.05 28.64 -8.76
CA TYR A 162 4.88 27.46 -8.49
C TYR A 162 6.24 27.52 -9.21
N SER A 163 7.26 26.87 -8.63
CA SER A 163 8.69 27.02 -9.00
C SER A 163 9.09 26.56 -10.41
N THR A 164 8.14 26.07 -11.23
CA THR A 164 8.38 25.55 -12.58
C THR A 164 7.36 26.11 -13.61
N MET A 165 6.87 27.33 -13.39
CA MET A 165 6.13 28.11 -14.39
C MET A 165 7.05 28.65 -15.49
N SER A 166 6.49 29.11 -16.61
CA SER A 166 7.25 29.90 -17.61
C SER A 166 7.37 31.37 -17.17
N ASP A 167 8.32 32.09 -17.75
CA ASP A 167 8.51 33.53 -17.47
C ASP A 167 7.26 34.35 -17.81
N GLU A 168 6.51 33.95 -18.85
CA GLU A 168 5.20 34.52 -19.21
C GLU A 168 4.15 34.32 -18.10
N GLN A 169 4.10 33.14 -17.49
CA GLN A 169 3.20 32.83 -16.37
C GLN A 169 3.59 33.57 -15.09
N PHE A 170 4.89 33.73 -14.82
CA PHE A 170 5.37 34.55 -13.71
C PHE A 170 5.03 36.04 -13.92
N ALA A 171 5.22 36.56 -15.14
CA ALA A 171 4.87 37.94 -15.49
C ALA A 171 3.36 38.20 -15.41
N PHE A 172 2.52 37.26 -15.86
CA PHE A 172 1.05 37.33 -15.71
C PHE A 172 0.63 37.41 -14.23
N LEU A 173 1.28 36.62 -13.36
CA LEU A 173 1.05 36.65 -11.91
C LEU A 173 1.80 37.80 -11.19
N GLY A 174 2.46 38.70 -11.90
CA GLY A 174 3.16 39.86 -11.30
C GLY A 174 4.35 39.51 -10.39
N THR A 175 4.95 38.33 -10.53
CA THR A 175 5.99 37.80 -9.64
C THR A 175 7.21 37.29 -10.43
N THR A 176 8.26 36.80 -9.77
CA THR A 176 9.38 36.12 -10.44
C THR A 176 9.61 34.72 -9.87
N GLY A 177 10.19 33.84 -10.69
CA GLY A 177 10.60 32.50 -10.25
C GLY A 177 11.63 32.53 -9.10
N SER A 178 12.42 33.60 -8.96
CA SER A 178 13.36 33.78 -7.85
C SER A 178 12.64 33.99 -6.53
N ASP A 179 11.60 34.83 -6.52
CA ASP A 179 10.84 35.18 -5.32
C ASP A 179 9.98 33.99 -4.87
N VAL A 180 9.29 33.36 -5.83
CA VAL A 180 8.52 32.12 -5.62
C VAL A 180 9.41 30.99 -5.08
N PHE A 181 10.62 30.81 -5.61
CA PHE A 181 11.56 29.81 -5.09
C PHE A 181 12.08 30.15 -3.68
N THR A 182 12.40 31.43 -3.44
CA THR A 182 12.88 31.91 -2.12
C THR A 182 11.82 31.73 -1.04
N PHE A 183 10.54 31.93 -1.37
CA PHE A 183 9.38 31.64 -0.52
C PHE A 183 9.14 30.12 -0.35
N ALA A 184 9.29 29.34 -1.42
CA ALA A 184 9.06 27.90 -1.42
C ALA A 184 10.05 27.12 -0.54
N VAL A 185 11.33 27.47 -0.56
CA VAL A 185 12.41 26.79 0.19
C VAL A 185 12.11 26.61 1.69
N PRO A 186 11.86 27.67 2.49
CA PRO A 186 11.62 27.53 3.93
C PRO A 186 10.33 26.74 4.22
N LEU A 187 9.28 26.88 3.40
CA LEU A 187 8.05 26.09 3.54
C LEU A 187 8.28 24.61 3.27
N CYS A 188 8.99 24.27 2.19
CA CYS A 188 9.30 22.88 1.83
C CYS A 188 10.20 22.20 2.86
N ILE A 189 11.21 22.91 3.37
CA ILE A 189 12.06 22.43 4.48
C ILE A 189 11.23 22.22 5.75
N THR A 190 10.38 23.18 6.13
CA THR A 190 9.53 23.08 7.33
C THR A 190 8.53 21.92 7.22
N ALA A 191 7.91 21.74 6.04
CA ALA A 191 7.04 20.62 5.74
C ALA A 191 7.78 19.28 5.80
N ALA A 192 9.00 19.19 5.27
CA ALA A 192 9.83 18.00 5.36
C ALA A 192 10.26 17.68 6.80
N VAL A 193 10.58 18.69 7.62
CA VAL A 193 10.89 18.53 9.06
C VAL A 193 9.68 18.01 9.83
N PHE A 194 8.50 18.64 9.72
CA PHE A 194 7.31 18.14 10.40
C PHE A 194 6.84 16.78 9.86
N THR A 195 7.05 16.49 8.57
CA THR A 195 6.80 15.14 8.00
C THR A 195 7.75 14.11 8.64
N THR A 196 9.03 14.44 8.80
CA THR A 196 10.03 13.60 9.47
C THR A 196 9.66 13.35 10.92
N LEU A 197 9.25 14.37 11.66
CA LEU A 197 8.84 14.24 13.07
C LEU A 197 7.57 13.38 13.23
N ASN A 198 6.55 13.59 12.40
CA ASN A 198 5.36 12.74 12.35
C ASN A 198 5.72 11.28 12.01
N MET A 199 6.62 11.06 11.04
CA MET A 199 7.05 9.73 10.61
C MET A 199 7.87 9.02 11.70
N ALA A 200 8.81 9.71 12.34
CA ALA A 200 9.61 9.18 13.44
C ALA A 200 8.74 8.79 14.64
N TYR A 201 7.78 9.65 15.02
CA TYR A 201 6.80 9.36 16.06
C TYR A 201 5.89 8.17 15.69
N SER A 202 5.43 8.11 14.43
CA SER A 202 4.64 6.99 13.90
C SER A 202 5.42 5.67 13.93
N ILE A 203 6.68 5.65 13.48
CA ILE A 203 7.56 4.48 13.54
C ILE A 203 7.77 4.03 14.99
N TYR A 204 8.03 4.96 15.92
CA TYR A 204 8.18 4.66 17.34
C TYR A 204 6.90 4.05 17.94
N ARG A 205 5.72 4.64 17.69
CA ARG A 205 4.44 4.10 18.18
C ARG A 205 4.10 2.74 17.55
N ASN A 206 4.34 2.55 16.25
CA ASN A 206 4.16 1.26 15.57
C ASN A 206 5.16 0.20 16.04
N TRP A 207 6.36 0.58 16.50
CA TRP A 207 7.31 -0.33 17.13
C TRP A 207 6.90 -0.71 18.57
N LEU A 208 6.34 0.22 19.34
CA LEU A 208 5.69 -0.07 20.63
C LEU A 208 4.52 -1.05 20.44
N THR A 209 3.78 -0.94 19.33
CA THR A 209 2.61 -1.76 19.02
C THR A 209 2.85 -2.76 17.88
N LEU A 210 4.08 -3.26 17.69
CA LEU A 210 4.36 -4.28 16.67
C LEU A 210 3.85 -5.67 17.09
N ASP A 211 3.20 -6.38 16.17
CA ASP A 211 2.90 -7.81 16.32
C ASP A 211 4.01 -8.59 15.58
N GLU A 212 4.94 -9.16 16.35
CA GLU A 212 6.09 -9.86 15.79
C GLU A 212 5.77 -11.28 15.30
N ASN A 213 4.70 -11.88 15.82
CA ASN A 213 4.30 -13.24 15.47
C ASN A 213 3.66 -13.22 14.06
N ASN A 214 2.82 -12.23 13.79
CA ASN A 214 2.20 -12.00 12.50
C ASN A 214 3.22 -11.62 11.40
N GLY A 215 3.17 -12.33 10.27
CA GLY A 215 4.01 -12.04 9.11
C GLY A 215 3.64 -10.74 8.40
N THR A 216 2.36 -10.36 8.41
CA THR A 216 1.83 -9.17 7.72
C THR A 216 2.16 -7.90 8.50
N SER A 217 2.00 -7.88 9.82
CA SER A 217 2.34 -6.72 10.65
C SER A 217 3.82 -6.34 10.51
N ARG A 218 4.73 -7.33 10.55
CA ARG A 218 6.16 -7.11 10.26
C ARG A 218 6.46 -6.63 8.84
N ALA A 219 5.67 -7.03 7.84
CA ALA A 219 5.82 -6.54 6.47
C ALA A 219 5.40 -5.07 6.36
N MET A 220 4.25 -4.70 6.95
CA MET A 220 3.77 -3.31 7.01
C MET A 220 4.74 -2.40 7.78
N PHE A 221 5.32 -2.87 8.89
CA PHE A 221 6.32 -2.10 9.64
C PHE A 221 7.62 -1.87 8.85
N LYS A 222 8.07 -2.85 8.04
CA LYS A 222 9.20 -2.65 7.11
C LYS A 222 8.86 -1.67 5.98
N LEU A 223 7.64 -1.74 5.44
CA LEU A 223 7.17 -0.83 4.40
C LEU A 223 7.14 0.63 4.91
N LEU A 224 6.72 0.86 6.15
CA LEU A 224 6.73 2.17 6.79
C LEU A 224 8.15 2.77 6.82
N PHE A 225 9.16 1.98 7.20
CA PHE A 225 10.56 2.43 7.22
C PHE A 225 11.11 2.72 5.81
N PHE A 226 10.74 1.91 4.81
CA PHE A 226 11.14 2.13 3.42
C PHE A 226 10.46 3.37 2.78
N MET A 227 9.21 3.65 3.17
CA MET A 227 8.47 4.83 2.68
C MET A 227 8.80 6.12 3.42
N ALA A 228 9.46 6.06 4.58
CA ALA A 228 9.89 7.22 5.35
C ALA A 228 10.73 8.24 4.53
N PRO A 229 11.84 7.86 3.84
CA PRO A 229 12.60 8.79 3.01
C PRO A 229 11.77 9.36 1.84
N VAL A 230 10.92 8.54 1.21
CA VAL A 230 10.05 8.98 0.11
C VAL A 230 9.09 10.07 0.58
N ALA A 231 8.46 9.89 1.74
CA ALA A 231 7.54 10.87 2.31
C ALA A 231 8.22 12.22 2.63
N VAL A 232 9.48 12.20 3.05
CA VAL A 232 10.26 13.42 3.36
C VAL A 232 10.75 14.12 2.09
N LEU A 233 11.05 13.35 1.02
CA LEU A 233 11.45 13.92 -0.27
C LEU A 233 10.28 14.55 -1.04
N VAL A 234 9.03 14.09 -0.86
CA VAL A 234 7.87 14.61 -1.61
C VAL A 234 7.69 16.13 -1.50
N PRO A 235 7.65 16.77 -0.31
CA PRO A 235 7.55 18.21 -0.19
C PRO A 235 8.70 18.97 -0.87
N ILE A 236 9.92 18.43 -0.82
CA ILE A 236 11.12 19.08 -1.39
C ILE A 236 11.09 18.99 -2.92
N VAL A 237 10.93 17.78 -3.47
CA VAL A 237 10.97 17.54 -4.92
C VAL A 237 9.75 18.11 -5.61
N PHE A 238 8.54 17.88 -5.09
CA PHE A 238 7.31 18.35 -5.71
C PHE A 238 7.04 19.84 -5.45
N GLY A 239 7.63 20.42 -4.39
CA GLY A 239 7.56 21.86 -4.10
C GLY A 239 8.56 22.69 -4.90
N LEU A 240 9.84 22.32 -4.87
CA LEU A 240 10.92 23.14 -5.45
C LEU A 240 11.23 22.83 -6.92
N ALA A 241 10.88 21.61 -7.38
CA ALA A 241 11.12 21.14 -8.75
C ALA A 241 9.85 20.53 -9.37
N GLY A 242 8.67 20.95 -8.89
CA GLY A 242 7.38 20.45 -9.34
C GLY A 242 6.27 21.51 -9.31
N PRO A 243 5.08 21.17 -9.84
CA PRO A 243 3.99 22.11 -10.05
C PRO A 243 3.10 22.26 -8.80
N ALA A 244 3.68 22.49 -7.63
CA ALA A 244 2.93 22.75 -6.40
C ALA A 244 2.79 24.26 -6.16
N PRO A 245 1.58 24.84 -6.21
CA PRO A 245 1.35 26.24 -5.87
C PRO A 245 1.78 26.59 -4.45
N ALA A 246 2.15 27.85 -4.22
CA ALA A 246 2.45 28.43 -2.91
C ALA A 246 1.41 28.04 -1.84
N ALA A 247 0.12 28.10 -2.18
CA ALA A 247 -0.99 27.65 -1.33
C ALA A 247 -0.87 26.19 -0.84
N ILE A 248 -0.34 25.29 -1.68
CA ILE A 248 -0.17 23.86 -1.36
C ILE A 248 1.04 23.65 -0.44
N MET A 249 2.09 24.46 -0.56
CA MET A 249 3.24 24.43 0.35
C MET A 249 2.85 24.91 1.75
N CYS A 250 2.10 26.01 1.85
CA CYS A 250 1.48 26.50 3.09
C CYS A 250 0.54 25.45 3.70
N TYR A 251 -0.29 24.81 2.88
CA TYR A 251 -1.09 23.65 3.30
C TYR A 251 -0.22 22.53 3.87
N TRP A 252 0.90 22.14 3.27
CA TRP A 252 1.74 21.05 3.80
C TRP A 252 2.31 21.35 5.18
N VAL A 253 2.75 22.59 5.43
CA VAL A 253 3.28 23.01 6.75
C VAL A 253 2.17 22.91 7.80
N MET A 254 1.03 23.57 7.57
CA MET A 254 -0.14 23.54 8.46
C MET A 254 -0.69 22.11 8.65
N ASN A 255 -0.76 21.32 7.58
CA ASN A 255 -1.21 19.93 7.59
C ASN A 255 -0.34 19.05 8.50
N ASN A 256 0.98 19.15 8.40
CA ASN A 256 1.90 18.34 9.19
C ASN A 256 1.97 18.83 10.64
N LEU A 257 1.92 20.14 10.88
CA LEU A 257 1.79 20.72 12.22
C LEU A 257 0.50 20.24 12.90
N TRP A 258 -0.65 20.32 12.21
CA TRP A 258 -1.91 19.77 12.70
C TRP A 258 -1.79 18.27 13.01
N THR A 259 -1.22 17.50 12.08
CA THR A 259 -1.08 16.04 12.24
C THR A 259 -0.26 15.71 13.48
N MET A 260 0.81 16.46 13.75
CA MET A 260 1.63 16.31 14.95
C MET A 260 0.83 16.65 16.22
N THR A 261 0.17 17.80 16.26
CA THR A 261 -0.68 18.25 17.38
C THR A 261 -1.81 17.26 17.68
N GLN A 262 -2.50 16.78 16.64
CA GLN A 262 -3.57 15.78 16.75
C GLN A 262 -3.02 14.43 17.26
N ASN A 263 -1.89 13.95 16.73
CA ASN A 263 -1.26 12.70 17.16
C ASN A 263 -0.87 12.76 18.64
N ILE A 264 -0.23 13.84 19.08
CA ILE A 264 0.18 14.06 20.47
C ILE A 264 -1.07 14.16 21.37
N GLY A 265 -2.01 15.04 21.06
CA GLY A 265 -3.21 15.27 21.86
C GLY A 265 -4.08 14.02 22.01
N LEU A 266 -4.39 13.33 20.91
CA LEU A 266 -5.19 12.10 20.96
C LEU A 266 -4.46 10.97 21.69
N HIS A 267 -3.14 10.88 21.62
CA HIS A 267 -2.42 9.87 22.38
C HIS A 267 -2.24 10.21 23.85
N LEU A 268 -2.12 11.48 24.25
CA LEU A 268 -2.19 11.86 25.67
C LEU A 268 -3.57 11.49 26.27
N VAL A 269 -4.65 11.76 25.53
CA VAL A 269 -6.01 11.36 25.94
C VAL A 269 -6.14 9.83 26.02
N LEU A 270 -5.63 9.07 25.05
CA LEU A 270 -5.71 7.61 25.03
C LEU A 270 -4.76 6.92 26.02
N ASP A 271 -3.59 7.50 26.30
CA ASP A 271 -2.66 6.98 27.30
C ASP A 271 -3.24 7.16 28.72
N ARG A 272 -4.14 8.14 28.93
CA ARG A 272 -4.98 8.28 30.14
C ARG A 272 -6.25 7.42 30.15
N GLN A 273 -7.01 7.36 29.05
CA GLN A 273 -8.34 6.71 29.01
C GLN A 273 -8.31 5.21 28.71
N VAL A 274 -7.33 4.75 27.93
CA VAL A 274 -7.15 3.34 27.55
C VAL A 274 -5.65 3.02 27.65
N PRO A 275 -5.07 2.99 28.86
CA PRO A 275 -3.67 2.63 29.05
C PRO A 275 -3.36 1.25 28.47
N TYR A 276 -2.07 0.99 28.21
CA TYR A 276 -1.65 -0.38 27.88
C TYR A 276 -1.88 -1.29 29.08
N THR A 277 -2.43 -2.49 28.87
CA THR A 277 -2.57 -3.50 29.94
C THR A 277 -1.21 -4.03 30.38
N GLU A 278 -1.13 -4.49 31.62
CA GLU A 278 0.09 -5.13 32.14
C GLU A 278 0.39 -6.44 31.40
N GLU A 279 -0.64 -7.25 31.14
CA GLU A 279 -0.55 -8.45 30.30
C GLU A 279 0.08 -8.18 28.92
N PHE A 280 -0.27 -7.06 28.27
CA PHE A 280 0.35 -6.68 27.00
C PHE A 280 1.81 -6.25 27.16
N ARG A 281 2.16 -5.55 28.24
CA ARG A 281 3.56 -5.20 28.55
C ARG A 281 4.41 -6.46 28.76
N GLN A 282 3.91 -7.41 29.54
CA GLN A 282 4.57 -8.69 29.83
C GLN A 282 4.72 -9.52 28.54
N HIS A 283 3.62 -9.79 27.83
CA HIS A 283 3.65 -10.50 26.55
C HIS A 283 4.62 -9.88 25.53
N ARG A 284 4.70 -8.55 25.46
CA ARG A 284 5.68 -7.85 24.60
C ARG A 284 7.12 -8.02 25.09
N ALA A 285 7.34 -8.00 26.41
CA ALA A 285 8.64 -8.26 27.01
C ALA A 285 9.10 -9.70 26.74
N ASP A 286 8.23 -10.70 26.90
CA ASP A 286 8.53 -12.12 26.67
C ASP A 286 8.88 -12.40 25.20
N VAL A 287 8.06 -11.92 24.26
CA VAL A 287 8.32 -12.04 22.82
C VAL A 287 9.65 -11.36 22.45
N GLY A 288 9.94 -10.19 23.04
CA GLY A 288 11.19 -9.47 22.86
C GLY A 288 12.42 -10.19 23.45
N ALA A 289 12.29 -10.73 24.66
CA ALA A 289 13.34 -11.47 25.36
C ALA A 289 13.67 -12.78 24.63
N ALA A 290 12.66 -13.57 24.29
CA ALA A 290 12.83 -14.80 23.50
C ALA A 290 13.42 -14.53 22.11
N ARG A 291 13.13 -13.38 21.48
CA ARG A 291 13.79 -12.94 20.24
C ARG A 291 15.25 -12.51 20.47
N LYS A 292 15.56 -11.81 21.57
CA LYS A 292 16.94 -11.43 21.93
C LYS A 292 17.79 -12.68 22.18
N GLN A 293 17.24 -13.65 22.90
CA GLN A 293 17.87 -14.94 23.18
C GLN A 293 18.12 -15.75 21.89
N ARG A 294 17.11 -15.98 21.04
CA ARG A 294 17.30 -16.66 19.73
C ARG A 294 18.34 -15.98 18.84
N ARG A 295 18.41 -14.64 18.87
CA ARG A 295 19.45 -13.89 18.12
C ARG A 295 20.85 -14.03 18.72
N LYS A 296 20.95 -14.23 20.04
CA LYS A 296 22.22 -14.53 20.73
C LYS A 296 22.67 -15.94 20.34
N GLU A 297 21.81 -16.94 20.48
CA GLU A 297 22.06 -18.35 20.13
C GLU A 297 22.54 -18.53 18.69
N ILE A 298 21.85 -17.91 17.72
CA ILE A 298 22.27 -17.94 16.31
C ILE A 298 23.66 -17.30 16.13
N ARG A 299 23.91 -16.14 16.74
CA ARG A 299 25.20 -15.44 16.62
C ARG A 299 26.34 -16.20 17.28
N GLU A 300 26.08 -16.90 18.38
CA GLU A 300 27.05 -17.75 19.07
C GLU A 300 27.34 -19.03 18.27
N ALA A 301 26.34 -19.63 17.63
CA ALA A 301 26.53 -20.72 16.68
C ALA A 301 27.33 -20.28 15.43
N GLU A 302 26.97 -19.16 14.80
CA GLU A 302 27.70 -18.57 13.66
C GLU A 302 29.16 -18.26 14.02
N LYS A 303 29.41 -17.70 15.21
CA LYS A 303 30.77 -17.44 15.71
C LYS A 303 31.55 -18.74 15.95
N ALA A 304 30.98 -19.69 16.68
CA ALA A 304 31.65 -20.95 17.00
C ALA A 304 31.91 -21.81 15.75
N PHE A 305 31.03 -21.73 14.73
CA PHE A 305 31.26 -22.31 13.42
C PHE A 305 32.46 -21.64 12.73
N SER A 306 32.52 -20.31 12.69
CA SER A 306 33.65 -19.56 12.10
C SER A 306 34.98 -19.91 12.78
N GLU A 307 35.01 -19.98 14.11
CA GLU A 307 36.21 -20.37 14.87
C GLU A 307 36.66 -21.81 14.55
N ARG A 308 35.74 -22.78 14.46
CA ARG A 308 36.06 -24.16 14.06
C ARG A 308 36.49 -24.27 12.60
N SER A 309 35.83 -23.54 11.69
CA SER A 309 36.19 -23.48 10.26
C SER A 309 37.61 -22.93 10.06
N HIS A 310 37.99 -21.85 10.74
CA HIS A 310 39.35 -21.33 10.67
C HIS A 310 40.41 -22.32 11.21
N ALA A 311 40.10 -23.05 12.30
CA ALA A 311 40.99 -24.08 12.82
C ALA A 311 41.15 -25.25 11.82
N ARG A 312 40.04 -25.82 11.32
CA ARG A 312 40.07 -26.90 10.32
C ARG A 312 40.76 -26.48 9.02
N SER A 313 40.46 -25.28 8.51
CA SER A 313 41.11 -24.71 7.31
C SER A 313 42.62 -24.49 7.49
N THR A 314 43.11 -24.32 8.71
CA THR A 314 44.55 -24.26 8.99
C THR A 314 45.14 -25.67 8.98
N ARG A 315 44.53 -26.61 9.72
CA ARG A 315 44.97 -28.00 9.78
C ARG A 315 44.98 -28.70 8.41
N ILE A 316 43.96 -28.47 7.58
CA ILE A 316 43.89 -29.01 6.21
C ILE A 316 45.08 -28.55 5.35
N LYS A 317 45.59 -27.32 5.53
CA LYS A 317 46.78 -26.83 4.81
C LYS A 317 48.07 -27.53 5.27
N GLU A 318 48.18 -27.86 6.56
CA GLU A 318 49.30 -28.66 7.10
C GLU A 318 49.29 -30.08 6.53
N LEU A 319 48.10 -30.69 6.43
CA LEU A 319 47.90 -32.02 5.87
C LEU A 319 48.18 -32.03 4.37
N ASP A 320 47.71 -31.05 3.60
CA ASP A 320 48.04 -30.88 2.19
C ASP A 320 49.53 -30.64 1.94
N ALA A 321 50.23 -29.92 2.82
CA ALA A 321 51.68 -29.79 2.76
C ALA A 321 52.38 -31.14 3.04
N THR A 322 51.92 -31.87 4.04
CA THR A 322 52.41 -33.21 4.40
C THR A 322 52.22 -34.22 3.27
N LEU A 323 51.06 -34.20 2.60
CA LEU A 323 50.72 -35.00 1.42
C LEU A 323 51.59 -34.67 0.19
N ARG A 324 52.15 -33.45 0.12
CA ARG A 324 53.10 -33.05 -0.94
C ARG A 324 54.55 -33.41 -0.60
N GLN A 325 54.94 -33.34 0.67
CA GLN A 325 56.33 -33.51 1.10
C GLN A 325 56.70 -34.94 1.49
N SER A 326 55.78 -35.74 2.03
CA SER A 326 56.08 -37.09 2.51
C SER A 326 56.15 -38.13 1.38
N SER A 327 57.23 -38.91 1.36
CA SER A 327 57.39 -40.12 0.55
C SER A 327 56.89 -41.40 1.24
N LEU A 328 56.62 -41.36 2.55
CA LEU A 328 56.15 -42.52 3.32
C LEU A 328 54.65 -42.72 3.10
N GLU A 329 54.29 -43.83 2.47
CA GLU A 329 52.91 -44.17 2.10
C GLU A 329 51.95 -44.18 3.31
N SER A 330 52.36 -44.77 4.44
CA SER A 330 51.57 -44.78 5.67
C SER A 330 51.23 -43.37 6.19
N VAL A 331 52.17 -42.43 6.12
CA VAL A 331 51.99 -41.02 6.51
C VAL A 331 51.06 -40.31 5.54
N ARG A 332 51.14 -40.62 4.24
CA ARG A 332 50.24 -40.06 3.21
C ARG A 332 48.81 -40.54 3.41
N THR A 333 48.61 -41.83 3.69
CA THR A 333 47.28 -42.41 3.96
C THR A 333 46.64 -41.75 5.18
N GLN A 334 47.34 -41.71 6.31
CA GLN A 334 46.86 -41.04 7.54
C GLN A 334 46.51 -39.56 7.30
N ALA A 335 47.35 -38.83 6.56
CA ALA A 335 47.09 -37.42 6.27
C ALA A 335 45.87 -37.20 5.34
N SER A 336 45.59 -38.12 4.40
CA SER A 336 44.37 -38.04 3.58
C SER A 336 43.12 -38.39 4.39
N GLU A 337 43.17 -39.43 5.22
CA GLU A 337 42.07 -39.82 6.10
C GLU A 337 41.71 -38.70 7.09
N GLU A 338 42.71 -38.03 7.68
CA GLU A 338 42.49 -36.88 8.56
C GLU A 338 41.89 -35.69 7.78
N ARG A 339 42.39 -35.38 6.57
CA ARG A 339 41.86 -34.30 5.71
C ARG A 339 40.40 -34.54 5.36
N ASP A 340 40.07 -35.75 4.90
CA ASP A 340 38.73 -36.08 4.41
C ASP A 340 37.73 -36.13 5.57
N ARG A 341 38.15 -36.63 6.73
CA ARG A 341 37.40 -36.50 7.98
C ARG A 341 37.14 -35.03 8.35
N LEU A 342 38.16 -34.18 8.40
CA LEU A 342 38.00 -32.76 8.77
C LEU A 342 37.10 -32.01 7.78
N THR A 343 37.17 -32.36 6.49
CA THR A 343 36.30 -31.81 5.44
C THR A 343 34.85 -32.24 5.62
N ALA A 344 34.60 -33.51 5.94
CA ALA A 344 33.26 -34.02 6.26
C ALA A 344 32.70 -33.42 7.55
N GLU A 345 33.53 -33.27 8.60
CA GLU A 345 33.16 -32.58 9.83
C GLU A 345 32.81 -31.11 9.59
N GLU A 346 33.55 -30.38 8.75
CA GLU A 346 33.23 -28.99 8.39
C GLU A 346 31.92 -28.89 7.60
N ALA A 347 31.67 -29.82 6.66
CA ALA A 347 30.41 -29.88 5.93
C ALA A 347 29.21 -30.11 6.87
N ALA A 348 29.33 -31.03 7.83
CA ALA A 348 28.28 -31.31 8.82
C ALA A 348 28.09 -30.16 9.83
N ASP A 349 29.18 -29.54 10.31
CA ASP A 349 29.11 -28.35 11.17
C ASP A 349 28.43 -27.18 10.43
N ARG A 350 28.78 -26.98 9.16
CA ARG A 350 28.17 -25.96 8.30
C ARG A 350 26.70 -26.25 8.09
N GLU A 351 26.32 -27.50 7.77
CA GLU A 351 24.92 -27.86 7.59
C GLU A 351 24.13 -27.69 8.88
N SER A 352 24.64 -28.09 10.05
CA SER A 352 23.94 -27.91 11.33
C SER A 352 23.74 -26.42 11.68
N THR A 353 24.74 -25.57 11.41
CA THR A 353 24.64 -24.11 11.59
C THR A 353 23.63 -23.51 10.61
N ASP A 354 23.69 -23.92 9.33
CA ASP A 354 22.70 -23.56 8.32
C ASP A 354 21.31 -24.07 8.71
N GLN A 355 21.16 -25.25 9.32
CA GLN A 355 19.90 -25.82 9.79
C GLN A 355 19.35 -25.06 11.01
N LEU A 356 20.19 -24.52 11.89
CA LEU A 356 19.75 -23.62 12.98
C LEU A 356 19.21 -22.29 12.41
N VAL A 357 19.97 -21.66 11.50
CA VAL A 357 19.56 -20.43 10.80
C VAL A 357 18.35 -20.67 9.88
N LYS A 358 18.27 -21.85 9.26
CA LYS A 358 17.14 -22.26 8.40
C LYS A 358 15.94 -22.69 9.22
N ARG A 359 16.02 -23.35 10.38
CA ARG A 359 14.85 -23.76 11.19
C ARG A 359 13.89 -22.60 11.42
N GLU A 360 14.41 -21.44 11.83
CA GLU A 360 13.59 -20.23 12.01
C GLU A 360 12.93 -19.75 10.71
N LYS A 361 13.61 -19.90 9.56
CA LYS A 361 13.07 -19.61 8.21
C LYS A 361 12.14 -20.71 7.70
N LEU A 362 12.35 -21.97 8.07
CA LEU A 362 11.69 -23.17 7.58
C LEU A 362 10.35 -23.35 8.30
N GLU A 363 10.32 -23.28 9.63
CA GLU A 363 9.08 -23.19 10.40
C GLU A 363 8.22 -22.00 9.93
N ARG A 364 8.84 -20.86 9.61
CA ARG A 364 8.11 -19.70 9.07
C ARG A 364 7.67 -19.91 7.63
N ALA A 365 8.45 -20.60 6.80
CA ALA A 365 8.09 -20.96 5.43
C ALA A 365 6.94 -21.96 5.44
N GLU A 366 6.95 -22.95 6.32
CA GLU A 366 5.88 -23.89 6.58
C GLU A 366 4.63 -23.19 7.13
N ARG A 367 4.73 -22.38 8.20
CA ARG A 367 3.59 -21.59 8.70
C ARG A 367 2.97 -20.73 7.59
N ARG A 368 3.78 -20.15 6.69
CA ARG A 368 3.33 -19.41 5.49
C ARG A 368 2.76 -20.29 4.38
N ALA A 369 3.36 -21.45 4.10
CA ALA A 369 2.92 -22.39 3.07
C ALA A 369 1.60 -23.06 3.47
N ARG A 370 1.51 -23.51 4.72
CA ARG A 370 0.27 -23.89 5.42
C ARG A 370 -0.74 -22.76 5.28
N GLN A 371 -0.47 -21.54 5.76
CA GLN A 371 -1.41 -20.39 5.63
C GLN A 371 -1.88 -20.14 4.18
N ARG A 372 -0.99 -20.22 3.18
CA ARG A 372 -1.35 -20.02 1.76
C ARG A 372 -2.19 -21.17 1.18
N ALA A 373 -1.87 -22.43 1.52
CA ALA A 373 -2.69 -23.58 1.14
C ALA A 373 -4.09 -23.49 1.76
N LEU A 374 -4.18 -23.10 3.02
CA LEU A 374 -5.42 -22.88 3.76
C LEU A 374 -6.24 -21.71 3.20
N GLN A 375 -5.59 -20.62 2.79
CA GLN A 375 -6.24 -19.49 2.12
C GLN A 375 -6.80 -19.91 0.74
N ARG A 376 -6.07 -20.74 -0.02
CA ARG A 376 -6.57 -21.34 -1.27
C ARG A 376 -7.78 -22.26 -1.02
N GLN A 377 -7.72 -23.12 0.01
CA GLN A 377 -8.84 -23.99 0.40
C GLN A 377 -10.07 -23.19 0.86
N ALA A 378 -9.88 -22.08 1.58
CA ALA A 378 -10.99 -21.21 1.99
C ALA A 378 -11.64 -20.47 0.80
N ILE A 379 -10.85 -20.07 -0.21
CA ILE A 379 -11.35 -19.52 -1.47
C ILE A 379 -12.11 -20.57 -2.27
N ALA A 380 -11.57 -21.79 -2.38
CA ALA A 380 -12.24 -22.91 -3.04
C ALA A 380 -13.57 -23.28 -2.35
N ALA A 381 -13.58 -23.36 -1.01
CA ALA A 381 -14.80 -23.61 -0.24
C ALA A 381 -15.84 -22.51 -0.39
N LYS A 382 -15.44 -21.23 -0.47
CA LYS A 382 -16.36 -20.13 -0.82
C LYS A 382 -16.91 -20.24 -2.25
N LYS A 383 -16.08 -20.64 -3.21
CA LYS A 383 -16.53 -20.84 -4.61
C LYS A 383 -17.50 -22.02 -4.72
N ALA A 384 -17.26 -23.10 -3.99
CA ALA A 384 -18.15 -24.26 -3.91
C ALA A 384 -19.47 -23.93 -3.22
N ALA A 385 -19.44 -23.22 -2.08
CA ALA A 385 -20.66 -22.77 -1.39
C ALA A 385 -21.51 -21.86 -2.29
N LYS A 386 -20.90 -20.86 -2.96
CA LYS A 386 -21.64 -20.02 -3.90
C LYS A 386 -22.20 -20.80 -5.09
N ALA A 387 -21.47 -21.82 -5.59
CA ALA A 387 -21.99 -22.69 -6.64
C ALA A 387 -23.23 -23.47 -6.17
N ALA A 388 -23.20 -24.04 -4.96
CA ALA A 388 -24.35 -24.73 -4.37
C ALA A 388 -25.55 -23.79 -4.17
N GLU A 389 -25.34 -22.58 -3.62
CA GLU A 389 -26.40 -21.56 -3.50
C GLU A 389 -27.02 -21.22 -4.87
N THR A 390 -26.22 -21.22 -5.95
CA THR A 390 -26.71 -21.01 -7.31
C THR A 390 -27.49 -22.22 -7.84
N THR A 391 -27.03 -23.45 -7.59
CA THR A 391 -27.75 -24.67 -7.98
C THR A 391 -29.09 -24.81 -7.25
N GLU A 392 -29.13 -24.61 -5.92
CA GLU A 392 -30.38 -24.63 -5.14
C GLU A 392 -31.38 -23.60 -5.67
N SER A 393 -30.92 -22.38 -6.04
CA SER A 393 -31.80 -21.36 -6.63
C SER A 393 -32.33 -21.73 -8.03
N THR A 394 -31.67 -22.64 -8.75
CA THR A 394 -32.15 -23.17 -10.03
C THR A 394 -33.20 -24.27 -9.79
N GLU A 395 -32.90 -25.27 -8.97
CA GLU A 395 -33.83 -26.37 -8.64
C GLU A 395 -35.11 -25.86 -7.96
N SER A 396 -35.04 -24.82 -7.12
CA SER A 396 -36.23 -24.18 -6.52
C SER A 396 -37.10 -23.42 -7.53
N THR A 397 -36.53 -23.01 -8.66
CA THR A 397 -37.30 -22.37 -9.74
C THR A 397 -38.02 -23.42 -10.57
N GLU A 398 -37.30 -24.45 -11.01
CA GLU A 398 -37.80 -25.55 -11.85
C GLU A 398 -38.90 -26.39 -11.15
N SER A 399 -38.83 -26.53 -9.82
CA SER A 399 -39.85 -27.20 -9.01
C SER A 399 -41.12 -26.37 -8.74
N THR A 400 -41.18 -25.10 -9.16
CA THR A 400 -42.38 -24.24 -9.00
C THR A 400 -43.25 -24.19 -10.26
N GLU A 401 -42.70 -24.50 -11.44
CA GLU A 401 -43.37 -24.30 -12.75
C GLU A 401 -44.25 -25.48 -13.22
N SER A 402 -44.36 -26.55 -12.42
CA SER A 402 -44.99 -27.83 -12.83
C SER A 402 -46.40 -28.07 -12.26
N THR A 403 -47.09 -27.05 -11.73
CA THR A 403 -48.39 -27.25 -11.04
C THR A 403 -49.52 -26.24 -11.37
N GLU A 404 -49.66 -25.79 -12.62
CA GLU A 404 -50.91 -25.11 -13.03
C GLU A 404 -51.31 -25.40 -14.50
N SER A 405 -52.31 -26.26 -14.70
CA SER A 405 -52.92 -26.52 -16.03
C SER A 405 -54.27 -27.26 -15.91
N THR A 406 -55.39 -26.53 -16.06
CA THR A 406 -56.71 -27.13 -16.33
C THR A 406 -57.74 -26.16 -16.97
N GLY A 407 -57.80 -26.14 -18.30
CA GLY A 407 -59.07 -26.22 -19.06
C GLY A 407 -59.83 -24.96 -19.53
N VAL A 408 -60.25 -25.00 -20.81
CA VAL A 408 -61.36 -24.25 -21.47
C VAL A 408 -61.14 -22.71 -21.62
N GLY A 409 -61.18 -22.07 -22.81
CA GLY A 409 -61.43 -22.47 -24.21
C GLY A 409 -61.35 -21.22 -25.14
N GLU A 410 -61.60 -21.24 -26.46
CA GLU A 410 -61.97 -22.37 -27.34
C GLU A 410 -61.42 -22.25 -28.81
N PRO A 411 -61.81 -21.33 -29.75
CA PRO A 411 -61.53 -21.49 -31.19
C PRO A 411 -60.76 -20.32 -31.89
N ALA A 412 -60.53 -20.47 -33.21
CA ALA A 412 -59.85 -19.52 -34.13
C ALA A 412 -60.80 -19.03 -35.28
N PRO A 413 -60.38 -18.31 -36.36
CA PRO A 413 -59.44 -18.79 -37.42
C PRO A 413 -58.48 -17.65 -37.93
N ASP A 414 -57.73 -17.69 -39.05
CA ASP A 414 -57.56 -18.65 -40.16
C ASP A 414 -56.18 -18.50 -40.87
N ASN A 415 -55.71 -19.55 -41.57
CA ASN A 415 -54.79 -19.61 -42.75
C ASN A 415 -53.42 -18.85 -42.77
N THR A 416 -52.37 -19.26 -43.51
CA THR A 416 -52.25 -20.23 -44.64
C THR A 416 -50.84 -20.87 -44.73
N ALA A 417 -50.77 -22.15 -45.14
CA ALA A 417 -49.75 -22.87 -45.96
C ALA A 417 -48.21 -22.66 -45.82
N GLY A 418 -47.43 -23.77 -45.93
CA GLY A 418 -46.09 -23.72 -46.58
C GLY A 418 -44.94 -24.64 -46.10
N GLU A 419 -45.09 -25.97 -46.09
CA GLU A 419 -43.97 -26.96 -46.04
C GLU A 419 -43.75 -27.61 -47.43
N PRO A 420 -42.68 -28.41 -47.72
CA PRO A 420 -41.58 -28.89 -46.86
C PRO A 420 -40.21 -28.26 -47.27
N ASP A 421 -39.00 -28.85 -47.44
CA ASP A 421 -38.50 -30.25 -47.54
C ASP A 421 -36.96 -30.34 -47.28
N MET A 422 -36.40 -31.55 -47.41
CA MET A 422 -35.00 -32.01 -47.18
C MET A 422 -33.97 -31.51 -48.23
N THR A 423 -32.64 -31.66 -48.11
CA THR A 423 -31.74 -32.60 -47.37
C THR A 423 -30.60 -31.85 -46.60
N ASP A 424 -29.48 -32.38 -46.07
CA ASP A 424 -28.76 -33.67 -46.23
C ASP A 424 -27.80 -34.02 -45.05
N SER A 425 -27.22 -35.23 -45.05
CA SER A 425 -26.17 -35.74 -44.12
C SER A 425 -25.65 -37.12 -44.57
N PRO A 426 -24.55 -37.69 -44.01
CA PRO A 426 -23.74 -37.28 -42.86
C PRO A 426 -22.29 -36.87 -43.27
N ASP A 427 -21.10 -37.35 -42.85
CA ASP A 427 -20.66 -38.46 -41.99
C ASP A 427 -19.22 -38.30 -41.41
N ALA A 428 -18.80 -39.33 -40.69
CA ALA A 428 -17.54 -39.61 -39.97
C ALA A 428 -16.28 -39.75 -40.88
N THR A 429 -15.05 -40.02 -40.39
CA THR A 429 -14.62 -40.58 -39.09
C THR A 429 -13.23 -40.10 -38.64
N ALA A 430 -12.90 -40.30 -37.36
CA ALA A 430 -11.59 -40.04 -36.76
C ALA A 430 -10.45 -40.97 -37.24
N HIS A 431 -9.19 -40.60 -36.99
CA HIS A 431 -8.32 -41.33 -36.03
C HIS A 431 -6.92 -40.68 -35.79
N SER A 432 -6.43 -40.84 -34.55
CA SER A 432 -5.04 -40.91 -34.01
C SER A 432 -3.77 -40.58 -34.85
N ALA A 433 -2.61 -40.18 -34.28
CA ALA A 433 -2.22 -39.68 -32.94
C ALA A 433 -0.69 -39.36 -32.87
N THR A 434 -0.24 -38.80 -31.73
CA THR A 434 1.15 -38.79 -31.17
C THR A 434 2.28 -37.95 -31.80
N ARG A 435 3.11 -37.39 -30.89
CA ARG A 435 4.40 -36.67 -31.06
C ARG A 435 4.37 -35.38 -31.91
N GLY A 436 5.12 -34.33 -31.56
CA GLY A 436 5.90 -34.06 -30.34
C GLY A 436 7.18 -33.26 -30.62
N GLY A 437 7.35 -32.11 -29.97
CA GLY A 437 8.56 -31.28 -30.09
C GLY A 437 8.31 -29.81 -29.72
N ARG A 438 9.35 -29.09 -29.30
CA ARG A 438 9.34 -27.63 -29.10
C ARG A 438 9.98 -26.96 -30.32
N HIS A 439 9.59 -25.74 -30.64
CA HIS A 439 10.46 -24.84 -31.41
C HIS A 439 10.48 -23.41 -30.83
N ARG A 440 11.57 -22.69 -31.12
CA ARG A 440 11.82 -21.29 -30.73
C ARG A 440 11.44 -20.32 -31.87
N LEU A 441 11.29 -19.05 -31.50
CA LEU A 441 11.35 -17.90 -32.40
C LEU A 441 12.73 -17.80 -33.10
N PRO A 442 12.77 -17.24 -34.33
CA PRO A 442 13.99 -16.71 -34.95
C PRO A 442 13.94 -15.19 -35.20
N GLU A 443 15.10 -14.56 -35.01
CA GLU A 443 15.61 -13.27 -35.49
C GLU A 443 17.16 -13.40 -35.42
N PRO A 444 17.99 -12.56 -36.08
CA PRO A 444 17.71 -11.39 -36.91
C PRO A 444 18.40 -11.49 -38.30
N ASP A 445 18.62 -10.34 -38.98
CA ASP A 445 19.85 -9.85 -39.65
C ASP A 445 19.44 -8.57 -40.46
N GLU A 446 20.08 -7.39 -40.34
CA GLU A 446 21.39 -6.95 -40.92
C GLU A 446 21.46 -7.04 -42.47
N ASP A 447 21.97 -6.06 -43.23
CA ASP A 447 22.37 -4.65 -43.00
C ASP A 447 22.44 -3.91 -44.37
N THR A 448 22.70 -2.58 -44.40
CA THR A 448 23.00 -1.71 -45.56
C THR A 448 21.82 -1.38 -46.50
N GLY A 449 21.80 -0.24 -47.21
CA GLY A 449 22.67 0.93 -47.17
C GLY A 449 22.60 1.80 -48.44
N LEU A 450 22.86 3.10 -48.31
CA LEU A 450 23.13 4.09 -49.38
C LEU A 450 22.02 4.42 -50.40
N SER A 451 21.46 5.63 -50.25
CA SER A 451 20.94 6.45 -51.36
C SER A 451 22.13 7.09 -52.12
N PRO A 452 22.04 7.50 -53.42
CA PRO A 452 21.31 8.72 -53.79
C PRO A 452 20.78 8.84 -55.25
N TYR A 453 20.27 10.04 -55.59
CA TYR A 453 20.28 10.74 -56.91
C TYR A 453 19.02 10.75 -57.82
N ARG A 454 18.62 11.99 -58.24
CA ARG A 454 17.74 12.45 -59.37
C ARG A 454 16.45 11.65 -59.67
N GLY A 455 15.22 12.18 -59.70
CA GLY A 455 14.70 13.57 -59.59
C GLY A 455 14.46 14.28 -60.93
N ARG A 456 13.19 14.71 -61.21
CA ARG A 456 12.71 15.93 -61.94
C ARG A 456 11.27 15.75 -62.50
N HIS A 457 10.54 16.87 -62.70
CA HIS A 457 9.20 17.08 -63.30
C HIS A 457 8.00 16.77 -62.37
N ARG A 458 6.97 17.63 -62.15
CA ARG A 458 6.17 18.59 -62.98
C ARG A 458 5.29 17.87 -64.03
N LEU A 459 3.99 18.10 -64.20
CA LEU A 459 2.98 19.04 -63.64
C LEU A 459 1.69 18.21 -63.30
N ASP A 460 0.47 18.69 -63.00
CA ASP A 460 -0.18 20.00 -63.20
C ASP A 460 -1.38 20.21 -62.25
N ARG A 461 -1.78 21.48 -62.09
CA ARG A 461 -3.03 22.02 -61.49
C ARG A 461 -3.45 21.54 -60.08
#